data_AF-A0A1Y1JTX7-F1
#
_entry.id   AF-A0A1Y1JTX7-F1
#
_cell.length_a   1.000
_cell.length_b   1.000
_cell.length_c   1.000
_cell.angle_alpha   90.00
_cell.angle_beta   90.00
_cell.angle_gamma   90.00
#
_symmetry.space_group_name_H-M   'P 1'
#
loop_
_entity.id
_entity.type
_entity.pdbx_description
1 polymer ?
#
loop_
_entity_poly.entity_id
_entity_poly.type
_entity_poly.pdbx_seq_one_letter_code
_entity_poly.pdbx_strand_id
1 'polypeptide(L)'
;ESPAKYLARLEGVVSRGVIASALSKGTDPFSVAVLRSYMRSFSFFGDPMDMAIRKLLMEAELPKETQQIDRCLQAFANRYHECNPGIYSSPDQAYFIAFSLLILHTDVFNK
;
A
#
# COMPACT_ATOMS: atom_id res chain seq x y z
N GLU A 1 -6.39 3.77 21.56
CA GLU A 1 -5.91 2.41 21.25
C GLU A 1 -4.72 2.48 20.29
N SER A 2 -3.84 1.48 20.22
CA SER A 2 -2.68 1.52 19.31
C SER A 2 -3.08 1.10 17.88
N PRO A 3 -2.46 1.65 16.81
CA PRO A 3 -2.77 1.30 15.43
C PRO A 3 -2.74 -0.21 15.12
N ALA A 4 -1.75 -0.94 15.66
CA ALA A 4 -1.65 -2.39 15.47
C ALA A 4 -2.81 -3.18 16.11
N LYS A 5 -3.29 -2.74 17.29
CA LYS A 5 -4.45 -3.35 17.95
C LYS A 5 -5.75 -3.08 17.18
N TYR A 6 -5.90 -1.87 16.63
CA TYR A 6 -7.01 -1.53 15.76
C TYR A 6 -7.01 -2.39 14.50
N LEU A 7 -5.84 -2.53 13.86
CA LEU A 7 -5.67 -3.35 12.66
C LEU A 7 -6.03 -4.82 12.92
N ALA A 8 -5.52 -5.43 13.98
CA ALA A 8 -5.82 -6.82 14.32
C ALA A 8 -7.32 -7.05 14.55
N ARG A 9 -8.03 -6.08 15.15
CA ARG A 9 -9.49 -6.14 15.26
C ARG A 9 -10.16 -6.03 13.90
N LEU A 10 -9.70 -5.13 13.04
CA LEU A 10 -10.25 -4.94 11.70
C LEU A 10 -10.06 -6.19 10.83
N GLU A 11 -8.89 -6.83 10.89
CA GLU A 11 -8.59 -8.09 10.20
C GLU A 11 -9.49 -9.26 10.64
N GLY A 12 -10.01 -9.22 11.88
CA GLY A 12 -10.97 -10.22 12.38
C GLY A 12 -12.41 -10.02 11.92
N VAL A 13 -12.74 -8.86 11.33
CA VAL A 13 -14.13 -8.48 11.00
C VAL A 13 -14.31 -8.21 9.49
N VAL A 14 -13.25 -7.76 8.81
CA VAL A 14 -13.27 -7.34 7.41
C VAL A 14 -12.37 -8.25 6.58
N SER A 15 -12.84 -8.62 5.38
CA SER A 15 -12.04 -9.38 4.42
C SER A 15 -10.73 -8.65 4.06
N ARG A 16 -9.61 -9.39 4.00
CA ARG A 16 -8.26 -8.86 3.76
C ARG A 16 -8.16 -7.92 2.55
N GLY A 17 -8.85 -8.25 1.45
CA GLY A 17 -8.93 -7.42 0.24
C GLY A 17 -9.41 -6.00 0.49
N VAL A 18 -10.39 -5.82 1.37
CA VAL A 18 -11.06 -4.53 1.59
C VAL A 18 -10.31 -3.65 2.60
N ILE A 19 -9.34 -4.20 3.35
CA ILE A 19 -8.65 -3.49 4.43
C ILE A 19 -7.89 -2.27 3.89
N ALA A 20 -7.11 -2.43 2.83
CA ALA A 20 -6.38 -1.31 2.22
C ALA A 20 -7.34 -0.18 1.81
N SER A 21 -8.42 -0.55 1.12
CA SER A 21 -9.47 0.39 0.69
C SER A 21 -10.16 1.10 1.85
N ALA A 22 -10.46 0.39 2.95
CA ALA A 22 -11.04 0.98 4.15
C ALA A 22 -10.09 1.97 4.83
N LEU A 23 -8.82 1.60 4.98
CA LEU A 23 -7.82 2.41 5.67
C LEU A 23 -7.41 3.66 4.87
N SER A 24 -7.41 3.59 3.54
CA SER A 24 -7.07 4.73 2.67
C SER A 24 -8.13 5.84 2.62
N LYS A 25 -9.33 5.62 3.20
CA LYS A 25 -10.38 6.64 3.33
C LYS A 25 -10.05 7.70 4.39
N GLY A 26 -9.43 7.28 5.49
CA GLY A 26 -9.09 8.17 6.60
C GLY A 26 -7.87 9.04 6.27
N THR A 27 -7.94 10.31 6.66
CA THR A 27 -6.85 11.29 6.50
C THR A 27 -6.24 11.72 7.82
N ASP A 28 -6.86 11.34 8.94
CA ASP A 28 -6.36 11.66 10.26
C ASP A 28 -5.06 10.87 10.56
N PRO A 29 -4.18 11.40 11.43
CA PRO A 29 -2.90 10.77 11.74
C PRO A 29 -3.02 9.32 12.24
N PHE A 30 -4.14 8.96 12.88
CA PHE A 30 -4.36 7.60 13.36
C PHE A 30 -4.65 6.65 12.19
N SER A 31 -5.54 7.00 11.27
CA SER A 31 -5.79 6.23 10.04
C SER A 31 -4.52 6.01 9.22
N VAL A 32 -3.70 7.06 9.06
CA VAL A 32 -2.40 6.95 8.36
C VAL A 32 -1.46 5.98 9.09
N ALA A 33 -1.40 6.04 10.42
CA ALA A 33 -0.58 5.12 11.21
C ALA A 33 -1.08 3.66 11.12
N VAL A 34 -2.39 3.43 11.05
CA VAL A 34 -2.97 2.10 10.85
C VAL A 34 -2.64 1.58 9.46
N LEU A 35 -2.78 2.40 8.42
CA LEU A 35 -2.39 2.03 7.04
C LEU A 35 -0.90 1.68 6.95
N ARG A 36 -0.02 2.44 7.63
CA ARG A 36 1.40 2.10 7.73
C ARG A 36 1.62 0.77 8.45
N SER A 37 0.88 0.50 9.52
CA SER A 37 0.95 -0.78 10.24
C SER A 37 0.49 -1.94 9.35
N TYR A 38 -0.54 -1.72 8.52
CA TYR A 38 -1.02 -2.69 7.55
C TYR A 38 0.03 -2.97 6.48
N MET A 39 0.65 -1.94 5.90
CA MET A 39 1.72 -2.14 4.90
C MET A 39 2.92 -2.93 5.47
N ARG A 40 3.18 -2.84 6.78
CA ARG A 40 4.23 -3.63 7.43
C ARG A 40 3.94 -5.12 7.54
N SER A 41 2.70 -5.56 7.35
CA SER A 41 2.38 -7.00 7.26
C SER A 41 2.93 -7.64 5.98
N PHE A 42 3.22 -6.82 4.96
CA PHE A 42 3.85 -7.27 3.72
C PHE A 42 5.38 -7.28 3.86
N SER A 43 6.00 -8.38 3.43
CA SER A 43 7.45 -8.53 3.34
C SER A 43 7.91 -8.30 1.89
N PHE A 44 8.58 -7.17 1.65
CA PHE A 44 9.12 -6.79 0.35
C PHE A 44 10.65 -6.87 0.27
N PHE A 45 11.31 -7.42 1.30
CA PHE A 45 12.77 -7.48 1.36
C PHE A 45 13.35 -8.29 0.19
N GLY A 46 14.20 -7.65 -0.62
CA GLY A 46 14.85 -8.27 -1.77
C GLY A 46 13.93 -8.46 -2.98
N ASP A 47 12.66 -8.10 -2.90
CA ASP A 47 11.75 -8.16 -4.04
C ASP A 47 11.98 -6.95 -4.95
N PRO A 48 12.00 -7.14 -6.29
CA PRO A 48 11.91 -6.03 -7.21
C PRO A 48 10.51 -5.37 -7.13
N MET A 49 10.44 -4.10 -7.54
CA MET A 49 9.25 -3.25 -7.39
C MET A 49 7.97 -3.86 -7.98
N ASP A 50 8.07 -4.46 -9.17
CA ASP A 50 6.95 -5.09 -9.86
C ASP A 50 6.42 -6.32 -9.09
N MET A 51 7.31 -7.12 -8.50
CA MET A 51 6.91 -8.25 -7.65
C MET A 51 6.28 -7.77 -6.34
N ALA A 52 6.81 -6.72 -5.71
CA ALA A 52 6.24 -6.15 -4.49
C ALA A 52 4.83 -5.60 -4.72
N ILE A 53 4.60 -4.90 -5.84
CA ILE A 53 3.27 -4.43 -6.23
C ILE A 53 2.33 -5.61 -6.47
N ARG A 54 2.76 -6.66 -7.19
CA ARG A 54 1.93 -7.86 -7.38
C ARG A 54 1.55 -8.51 -6.05
N LYS A 55 2.49 -8.61 -5.10
CA LYS A 55 2.21 -9.13 -3.74
C LYS A 55 1.14 -8.31 -3.02
N LEU A 56 1.22 -6.98 -3.10
CA LEU A 56 0.18 -6.12 -2.55
C LEU A 56 -1.18 -6.39 -3.20
N LEU A 57 -1.23 -6.37 -4.54
CA LEU A 57 -2.48 -6.49 -5.30
C LEU A 57 -3.10 -7.90 -5.27
N MET A 58 -2.36 -8.93 -4.87
CA MET A 58 -2.92 -10.27 -4.63
C MET A 58 -3.74 -10.34 -3.33
N GLU A 59 -3.48 -9.46 -2.37
CA GLU A 59 -4.15 -9.49 -1.06
C GLU A 59 -5.04 -8.27 -0.79
N ALA A 60 -4.80 -7.16 -1.49
CA ALA A 60 -5.45 -5.88 -1.30
C ALA A 60 -6.15 -5.43 -2.59
N GLU A 61 -7.43 -5.08 -2.47
CA GLU A 61 -8.16 -4.38 -3.50
C GLU A 61 -7.80 -2.90 -3.46
N LEU A 62 -7.50 -2.33 -4.62
CA LEU A 62 -7.26 -0.90 -4.71
C LEU A 62 -8.57 -0.12 -4.50
N PRO A 63 -8.50 1.04 -3.84
CA PRO A 63 -9.61 1.97 -3.78
C PRO A 63 -10.08 2.41 -5.17
N LYS A 64 -11.32 2.88 -5.28
CA LYS A 64 -11.87 3.45 -6.53
C LYS A 64 -11.55 4.93 -6.70
N GLU A 65 -11.39 5.65 -5.60
CA GLU A 65 -11.14 7.10 -5.61
C GLU A 65 -9.65 7.40 -5.78
N THR A 66 -9.30 8.28 -6.72
CA THR A 66 -7.90 8.64 -7.03
C THR A 66 -7.11 9.03 -5.79
N GLN A 67 -7.70 9.84 -4.89
CA GLN A 67 -7.04 10.28 -3.67
C GLN A 67 -6.76 9.14 -2.67
N GLN A 68 -7.57 8.08 -2.69
CA GLN A 68 -7.37 6.92 -1.82
C GLN A 68 -6.30 5.99 -2.41
N ILE A 69 -6.29 5.82 -3.75
CA ILE A 69 -5.22 5.10 -4.45
C ILE A 69 -3.87 5.74 -4.15
N ASP A 70 -3.78 7.06 -4.25
CA ASP A 70 -2.59 7.83 -3.92
C ASP A 70 -2.05 7.52 -2.52
N ARG A 71 -2.92 7.58 -1.49
CA ARG A 71 -2.54 7.26 -0.10
C ARG A 71 -2.10 5.82 0.08
N CYS A 72 -2.79 4.88 -0.56
CA CYS A 72 -2.42 3.46 -0.52
C CYS A 72 -1.02 3.28 -1.11
N LEU A 73 -0.77 3.91 -2.25
CA LEU A 73 0.49 3.77 -2.98
C LEU A 73 1.65 4.48 -2.28
N GLN A 74 1.42 5.63 -1.64
CA GLN A 74 2.42 6.29 -0.80
C GLN A 74 2.80 5.41 0.40
N ALA A 75 1.82 4.76 1.04
CA ALA A 75 2.08 3.84 2.14
C ALA A 75 2.88 2.60 1.67
N PHE A 76 2.54 2.07 0.50
CA PHE A 76 3.31 1.01 -0.16
C PHE A 76 4.75 1.44 -0.45
N ALA A 77 4.95 2.61 -1.07
CA ALA A 77 6.28 3.12 -1.43
C ALA A 77 7.17 3.34 -0.20
N ASN A 78 6.61 3.89 0.88
CA ASN A 78 7.29 4.00 2.16
C ASN A 78 7.75 2.62 2.66
N ARG A 79 6.87 1.62 2.62
CA ARG A 79 7.23 0.26 3.05
C ARG A 79 8.27 -0.37 2.14
N TYR A 80 8.15 -0.23 0.83
CA TYR A 80 9.11 -0.77 -0.13
C TYR A 80 10.50 -0.18 0.11
N HIS A 81 10.59 1.13 0.33
CA HIS A 81 11.85 1.82 0.63
C HIS A 81 12.43 1.38 1.99
N GLU A 82 11.59 1.18 3.02
CA GLU A 82 12.01 0.60 4.31
C GLU A 82 12.60 -0.82 4.13
N CYS A 83 12.03 -1.64 3.24
CA CYS A 83 12.48 -3.01 2.98
C CYS A 83 13.71 -3.09 2.07
N ASN A 84 13.90 -2.12 1.19
CA ASN A 84 14.94 -2.13 0.15
C ASN A 84 15.75 -0.83 0.17
N PRO A 85 16.49 -0.57 1.26
CA PRO A 85 17.31 0.64 1.36
C PRO A 85 18.37 0.66 0.25
N GLY A 86 18.53 1.80 -0.41
CA GLY A 86 19.55 2.01 -1.45
C GLY A 86 19.12 1.73 -2.90
N ILE A 87 17.93 1.14 -3.14
CA ILE A 87 17.41 1.01 -4.53
C ILE A 87 16.95 2.37 -5.08
N TYR A 88 16.25 3.15 -4.25
CA TYR A 88 15.77 4.48 -4.59
C TYR A 88 16.31 5.49 -3.58
N SER A 89 16.55 6.73 -4.01
CA SER A 89 17.09 7.80 -3.17
C SER A 89 16.09 8.30 -2.13
N SER A 90 14.79 8.12 -2.36
CA SER A 90 13.72 8.49 -1.43
C SER A 90 12.47 7.62 -1.63
N PRO A 91 11.56 7.58 -0.63
CA PRO A 91 10.24 6.98 -0.80
C PRO A 91 9.44 7.61 -1.95
N ASP A 92 9.60 8.92 -2.20
CA ASP A 92 8.88 9.61 -3.29
C ASP A 92 9.32 9.11 -4.66
N GLN A 93 10.60 8.81 -4.84
CA GLN A 93 11.08 8.17 -6.07
C GLN A 93 10.49 6.77 -6.24
N ALA A 94 10.42 5.98 -5.17
CA ALA A 94 9.76 4.67 -5.19
C ALA A 94 8.26 4.80 -5.53
N TYR A 95 7.59 5.82 -5.01
CA TYR A 95 6.19 6.13 -5.32
C TYR A 95 5.99 6.45 -6.80
N PHE A 96 6.82 7.32 -7.40
CA PHE A 96 6.69 7.66 -8.82
C PHE A 96 6.78 6.42 -9.71
N ILE A 97 7.74 5.54 -9.44
CA ILE A 97 7.89 4.28 -10.18
C ILE A 97 6.69 3.36 -9.95
N ALA A 98 6.24 3.22 -8.71
CA ALA A 98 5.07 2.40 -8.39
C ALA A 98 3.80 2.92 -9.08
N PHE A 99 3.63 4.24 -9.18
CA PHE A 99 2.49 4.88 -9.83
C PHE A 99 2.55 4.67 -11.35
N SER A 100 3.72 4.81 -11.96
CA SER A 100 3.92 4.48 -13.38
C SER A 100 3.59 3.01 -13.68
N LEU A 101 4.02 2.07 -12.82
CA LEU A 101 3.69 0.66 -12.96
C LEU A 101 2.18 0.40 -12.82
N LEU A 102 1.52 1.08 -11.88
CA LEU A 102 0.08 0.95 -11.68
C LEU A 102 -0.73 1.48 -12.87
N ILE A 103 -0.36 2.64 -13.43
CA ILE A 103 -1.01 3.19 -14.62
C ILE A 103 -0.79 2.26 -15.81
N LEU A 104 0.44 1.78 -16.03
CA LEU A 104 0.73 0.85 -17.11
C LEU A 104 -0.12 -0.42 -17.00
N HIS A 105 -0.28 -0.95 -15.78
CA HIS A 105 -1.17 -2.08 -15.53
C HIS A 105 -2.62 -1.72 -15.86
N THR A 106 -3.10 -0.55 -15.42
CA THR A 106 -4.48 -0.11 -15.65
C THR A 106 -4.80 0.11 -17.14
N ASP A 107 -3.88 0.69 -17.91
CA ASP A 107 -4.01 0.91 -19.36
C ASP A 107 -4.07 -0.41 -20.15
N VAL A 108 -3.39 -1.45 -19.67
CA VAL A 108 -3.45 -2.79 -20.26
C VAL A 108 -4.79 -3.49 -20.01
N PHE A 109 -5.47 -3.20 -18.89
CA PHE A 109 -6.70 -3.90 -18.47
C PHE A 109 -8.01 -3.09 -18.63
N ASN A 110 -7.94 -1.77 -18.87
CA ASN A 110 -9.09 -0.92 -19.19
C ASN A 110 -9.18 -0.63 -20.71
N LYS A 111 -9.33 -1.69 -21.52
CA LYS A 111 -9.81 -1.57 -22.90
C LYS A 111 -11.32 -1.70 -22.98
#